data_AF-A0A0G1WZT2-F1
#
_entry.id   AF-A0A0G1WZT2-F1
#
_cell.length_a   1.000
_cell.length_b   1.000
_cell.length_c   1.000
_cell.angle_alpha   90.00
_cell.angle_beta   90.00
_cell.angle_gamma   90.00
#
_symmetry.space_group_name_H-M   'P 1'
#
loop_
_entity.id
_entity.type
_entity.pdbx_description
1 polymer ?
#
loop_
_entity_poly.entity_id
_entity_poly.type
_entity_poly.pdbx_seq_one_letter_code
_entity_poly.pdbx_strand_id
1 'polypeptide(L)'
;MCPLDGTMLTRYRGESVPQNLAVMHCIRCGKWWFPGDGFIDYKPAVEAKLNYFRLWGKDTDLGEIILPMVMVIILTAGAVAGVMLVREKQTAQILAGSGVTEFSASYLDGEAEINFVSGRKVHVILYQKPDEKTWRYVPAAETEGKYSARISGIEEGQVYAVKINGQDYWFTAQ
;
A
#
# COMPACT_ATOMS: atom_id res chain seq x y z
N MET A 1 -46.54 -35.15 26.83
CA MET A 1 -45.43 -35.84 26.13
C MET A 1 -45.50 -35.51 24.66
N CYS A 2 -44.38 -35.52 23.94
CA CYS A 2 -44.33 -35.24 22.51
C CYS A 2 -44.97 -36.41 21.73
N PRO A 3 -45.91 -36.15 20.80
CA PRO A 3 -46.60 -37.22 20.07
C PRO A 3 -45.74 -37.91 19.00
N LEU A 4 -44.56 -37.37 18.67
CA LEU A 4 -43.66 -37.94 17.65
C LEU A 4 -42.58 -38.86 18.23
N ASP A 5 -42.00 -38.51 19.38
CA ASP A 5 -40.82 -39.18 19.94
C ASP A 5 -40.97 -39.59 21.41
N GLY A 6 -42.16 -39.36 21.99
CA GLY A 6 -42.48 -39.72 23.38
C GLY A 6 -41.73 -38.93 24.44
N THR A 7 -40.90 -37.96 24.05
CA THR A 7 -40.07 -37.19 25.00
C THR A 7 -40.90 -36.21 25.82
N MET A 8 -40.44 -35.86 27.02
CA MET A 8 -41.11 -34.87 27.85
C MET A 8 -40.97 -33.49 27.23
N LEU A 9 -42.10 -32.84 26.98
CA LEU A 9 -42.13 -31.47 26.48
C LEU A 9 -41.71 -30.52 27.60
N THR A 10 -40.80 -29.60 27.30
CA THR A 10 -40.30 -28.60 28.25
C THR A 10 -40.93 -27.25 27.97
N ARG A 11 -41.27 -26.48 29.01
CA ARG A 11 -41.81 -25.13 28.83
C ARG A 11 -40.70 -24.19 28.41
N TYR A 12 -40.84 -23.57 27.24
CA TYR A 12 -39.93 -22.54 26.79
C TYR A 12 -40.30 -21.20 27.43
N ARG A 13 -39.32 -20.57 28.08
CA ARG A 13 -39.42 -19.22 28.65
C ARG A 13 -38.33 -18.37 28.02
N GLY A 14 -38.68 -17.64 26.96
CA GLY A 14 -37.78 -16.68 26.33
C GLY A 14 -38.51 -15.36 26.11
N GLU A 15 -37.76 -14.28 25.90
CA GLU A 15 -38.29 -12.92 25.64
C GLU A 15 -39.15 -12.83 24.36
N SER A 16 -39.17 -13.89 23.56
CA SER A 16 -40.01 -14.04 22.37
C SER A 16 -41.40 -14.59 22.66
N VAL A 17 -41.68 -15.09 23.87
CA VAL A 17 -42.96 -15.70 24.24
C VAL A 17 -43.60 -14.92 25.40
N PRO A 18 -44.85 -14.44 25.25
CA PRO A 18 -45.59 -13.78 26.32
C PRO A 18 -45.69 -14.63 27.59
N GLN A 19 -45.55 -14.03 28.77
CA GLN A 19 -45.51 -14.77 30.06
C GLN A 19 -46.81 -15.53 30.37
N ASN A 20 -47.93 -15.07 29.81
CA ASN A 20 -49.24 -15.70 29.90
C ASN A 20 -49.42 -16.90 28.95
N LEU A 21 -48.49 -17.12 28.01
CA LEU A 21 -48.53 -18.28 27.10
C LEU A 21 -47.57 -19.39 27.55
N ALA A 22 -48.05 -20.61 27.45
CA ALA A 22 -47.29 -21.81 27.78
C ALA A 22 -46.81 -22.48 26.49
N VAL A 23 -45.76 -21.96 25.87
CA VAL A 23 -45.16 -22.59 24.70
C VAL A 23 -44.26 -23.74 25.13
N MET A 24 -44.45 -24.91 24.51
CA MET A 24 -43.69 -26.11 24.80
C MET A 24 -42.74 -26.45 23.67
N HIS A 25 -41.54 -26.89 24.02
CA HIS A 25 -40.49 -27.27 23.10
C HIS A 25 -40.01 -28.70 23.40
N CYS A 26 -39.87 -29.48 22.33
CA CYS A 26 -39.34 -30.83 22.33
C CYS A 26 -37.84 -30.80 22.07
N ILE A 27 -37.02 -31.19 23.05
CA ILE A 27 -35.55 -31.10 22.97
C ILE A 27 -34.97 -32.03 21.89
N ARG A 28 -35.62 -33.16 21.61
CA ARG A 28 -35.11 -34.19 20.70
C ARG A 28 -35.56 -33.99 19.27
N CYS A 29 -36.80 -33.54 19.06
CA CYS A 29 -37.38 -33.30 17.73
C CYS A 29 -37.33 -31.83 17.28
N GLY A 30 -37.00 -30.89 18.17
CA GLY A 30 -36.90 -29.45 17.89
C GLY A 30 -38.23 -28.76 17.55
N LYS A 31 -39.36 -29.48 17.61
CA LYS A 31 -40.68 -28.94 17.28
C LYS A 31 -41.32 -28.23 18.46
N TRP A 32 -42.10 -27.21 18.10
CA TRP A 32 -42.87 -26.37 19.01
C TRP A 32 -44.29 -26.87 19.11
N TRP A 33 -44.80 -26.91 20.33
CA TRP A 33 -46.13 -27.40 20.67
C TRP A 33 -46.84 -26.37 21.53
N PHE A 34 -48.12 -26.15 21.25
CA PHE A 34 -48.96 -25.20 21.96
C PHE A 34 -50.10 -25.97 22.63
N PRO A 35 -50.35 -25.78 23.93
CA PRO A 35 -51.48 -26.39 24.61
C PRO A 35 -52.78 -25.71 24.16
N GLY A 36 -53.73 -26.51 23.66
CA GLY A 36 -55.04 -26.04 23.20
C GLY A 36 -54.94 -24.90 22.20
N ASP A 37 -55.59 -23.80 22.55
CA ASP A 37 -55.86 -22.64 21.70
C ASP A 37 -54.68 -21.65 21.66
N GLY A 38 -53.62 -21.88 22.47
CA GLY A 38 -52.53 -20.93 22.69
C GLY A 38 -51.70 -20.58 21.43
N PHE A 39 -51.88 -21.32 20.33
CA PHE A 39 -51.33 -20.94 19.03
C PHE A 39 -52.02 -19.71 18.44
N ILE A 40 -53.33 -19.56 18.66
CA ILE A 40 -54.14 -18.44 18.14
C ILE A 40 -53.71 -17.13 18.80
N ASP A 41 -53.39 -17.17 20.10
CA ASP A 41 -52.92 -16.00 20.86
C ASP A 41 -51.46 -15.65 20.61
N TYR A 42 -50.64 -16.62 20.18
CA TYR A 42 -49.22 -16.40 19.90
C TYR A 42 -49.01 -15.55 18.64
N LYS A 43 -49.78 -15.79 17.58
CA LYS A 43 -49.66 -15.07 16.31
C LYS A 43 -49.80 -13.54 16.45
N PRO A 44 -50.86 -12.99 17.07
CA PRO A 44 -51.01 -11.55 17.21
C PRO A 44 -49.94 -10.94 18.13
N ALA A 45 -49.44 -11.67 19.13
CA ALA A 45 -48.37 -11.17 20.00
C ALA A 45 -47.04 -10.99 19.26
N VAL A 46 -46.68 -11.92 18.37
CA VAL A 46 -45.48 -11.80 17.54
C VAL A 46 -45.66 -10.70 16.49
N GLU A 47 -46.84 -10.61 15.89
CA GLU A 47 -47.17 -9.57 14.91
C GLU A 47 -47.15 -8.17 15.53
N ALA A 48 -47.64 -7.99 16.75
CA ALA A 48 -47.55 -6.73 17.49
C ALA A 48 -46.10 -6.32 17.78
N LYS A 49 -45.22 -7.29 18.12
CA LYS A 49 -43.78 -7.02 18.30
C LYS A 49 -43.11 -6.63 16.98
N LEU A 50 -43.39 -7.36 15.90
CA LEU A 50 -42.90 -7.04 14.55
C LEU A 50 -43.38 -5.66 14.09
N ASN A 51 -44.65 -5.33 14.32
CA ASN A 51 -45.21 -4.04 13.98
C ASN A 51 -44.65 -2.93 14.89
N TYR A 52 -44.42 -3.20 16.17
CA TYR A 52 -43.71 -2.27 17.05
C TYR A 52 -42.31 -1.98 16.51
N PHE A 53 -41.52 -2.99 16.14
CA PHE A 53 -40.19 -2.79 15.53
C PHE A 53 -40.22 -2.13 14.15
N ARG A 54 -41.27 -2.34 13.35
CA ARG A 54 -41.46 -1.68 12.05
C ARG A 54 -41.89 -0.22 12.20
N LEU A 55 -42.78 0.08 13.15
CA LEU A 55 -43.33 1.42 13.40
C LEU A 55 -42.35 2.30 14.18
N TRP A 56 -41.62 1.73 15.12
CA TRP A 56 -40.51 2.35 15.84
C TRP A 56 -39.22 2.17 15.05
N GLY A 57 -39.31 2.42 13.74
CA GLY A 57 -38.23 2.27 12.78
C GLY A 57 -36.89 2.52 13.45
N LYS A 58 -36.11 1.46 13.60
CA LYS A 58 -34.66 1.62 13.71
C LYS A 58 -34.21 2.04 12.32
N ASP A 59 -34.60 3.26 11.94
CA ASP A 59 -33.94 4.03 10.91
C ASP A 59 -32.49 4.01 11.36
N THR A 60 -31.71 3.21 10.67
CA THR A 60 -30.30 3.06 10.99
C THR A 60 -29.76 4.46 10.81
N ASP A 61 -29.46 5.14 11.91
CA ASP A 61 -29.21 6.57 11.93
C ASP A 61 -27.96 6.81 11.08
N LEU A 62 -28.17 7.13 9.80
CA LEU A 62 -27.09 7.12 8.80
C LEU A 62 -25.99 8.11 9.21
N GLY A 63 -26.34 9.12 10.01
CA GLY A 63 -25.40 10.06 10.63
C GLY A 63 -24.36 9.39 11.54
N GLU A 64 -24.71 8.35 12.28
CA GLU A 64 -23.79 7.63 13.17
C GLU A 64 -22.73 6.81 12.41
N ILE A 65 -23.06 6.37 11.18
CA ILE A 65 -22.15 5.59 10.32
C ILE A 65 -21.30 6.50 9.43
N ILE A 66 -21.87 7.60 8.93
CA ILE A 66 -21.19 8.52 8.02
C ILE A 66 -20.01 9.20 8.72
N LEU A 67 -20.16 9.58 9.99
CA LEU A 67 -19.13 10.29 10.75
C LEU A 67 -17.78 9.53 10.83
N PRO A 68 -17.73 8.26 11.32
CA PRO A 68 -16.48 7.52 11.34
C PRO A 68 -15.96 7.19 9.93
N MET A 69 -16.85 7.01 8.95
CA MET A 69 -16.45 6.71 7.57
C MET A 69 -15.71 7.89 6.93
N VAL A 70 -16.19 9.12 7.11
CA VAL A 70 -15.51 10.34 6.64
C VAL A 70 -14.15 10.51 7.31
N MET A 71 -14.04 10.24 8.61
CA MET A 71 -12.77 10.28 9.33
C MET A 71 -11.73 9.33 8.74
N VAL A 72 -12.13 8.09 8.42
CA VAL A 72 -11.25 7.09 7.79
C VAL A 72 -10.83 7.54 6.38
N ILE A 73 -11.74 8.11 5.60
CA ILE A 73 -11.43 8.64 4.27
C ILE A 73 -10.40 9.78 4.34
N ILE A 74 -10.55 10.71 5.28
CA ILE A 74 -9.60 11.83 5.43
C ILE A 74 -8.22 11.31 5.85
N LEU A 75 -8.16 10.38 6.81
CA LEU A 75 -6.89 9.79 7.27
C LEU A 75 -6.17 9.03 6.16
N THR A 76 -6.90 8.22 5.38
CA THR A 76 -6.32 7.45 4.28
C THR A 76 -5.84 8.35 3.14
N ALA A 77 -6.61 9.38 2.77
CA ALA A 77 -6.20 10.37 1.79
C ALA A 77 -4.92 11.12 2.22
N GLY A 78 -4.85 11.55 3.48
CA GLY A 78 -3.66 12.20 4.06
C GLY A 78 -2.42 11.30 4.03
N ALA A 79 -2.58 10.02 4.38
CA ALA A 79 -1.48 9.05 4.34
C ALA A 79 -0.96 8.83 2.91
N VAL A 80 -1.85 8.68 1.92
CA VAL A 80 -1.48 8.50 0.51
C VAL A 80 -0.72 9.72 -0.02
N ALA A 81 -1.25 10.93 0.22
CA ALA A 81 -0.59 12.16 -0.20
C ALA A 81 0.79 12.34 0.46
N GLY A 82 0.90 12.04 1.77
CA GLY A 82 2.17 12.07 2.49
C GLY A 82 3.20 11.10 1.90
N VAL A 83 2.79 9.87 1.57
CA VAL A 83 3.68 8.87 0.95
C VAL A 83 4.13 9.31 -0.44
N MET A 84 3.24 9.86 -1.26
CA MET A 84 3.63 10.38 -2.60
C MET A 84 4.69 11.47 -2.49
N LEU A 85 4.50 12.43 -1.58
CA LEU A 85 5.43 13.55 -1.39
C LEU A 85 6.79 13.09 -0.84
N VAL A 86 6.82 12.09 0.03
CA VAL A 86 8.07 11.48 0.51
C VAL A 86 8.78 10.72 -0.61
N ARG A 87 8.04 9.95 -1.43
CA ARG A 87 8.62 9.23 -2.57
C ARG A 87 9.23 10.17 -3.59
N GLU A 88 8.59 11.30 -3.91
CA GLU A 88 9.17 12.31 -4.80
C GLU A 88 10.49 12.87 -4.24
N LYS A 89 10.51 13.25 -2.95
CA LYS A 89 11.73 13.72 -2.29
C LYS A 89 12.83 12.66 -2.26
N GLN A 90 12.49 11.41 -1.99
CA GLN A 90 13.45 10.31 -2.01
C GLN A 90 13.97 10.04 -3.42
N THR A 91 13.13 10.08 -4.45
CA THR A 91 13.57 9.89 -5.83
C THR A 91 14.50 11.03 -6.26
N ALA A 92 14.18 12.26 -5.89
CA ALA A 92 15.05 13.42 -6.09
C ALA A 92 16.37 13.31 -5.31
N GLN A 93 16.35 12.82 -4.07
CA GLN A 93 17.56 12.55 -3.28
C GLN A 93 18.38 11.37 -3.82
N ILE A 94 17.76 10.35 -4.39
CA ILE A 94 18.44 9.20 -5.02
C ILE A 94 19.10 9.61 -6.34
N LEU A 95 18.52 10.59 -7.04
CA LEU A 95 19.12 11.20 -8.23
C LEU A 95 20.25 12.19 -7.85
N ALA A 96 20.05 13.02 -6.82
CA ALA A 96 21.10 13.90 -6.29
C ALA A 96 22.21 13.14 -5.56
N GLY A 97 21.89 11.97 -5.01
CA GLY A 97 22.79 11.00 -4.41
C GLY A 97 23.19 9.90 -5.39
N SER A 98 23.31 10.22 -6.68
CA SER A 98 23.83 9.29 -7.71
C SER A 98 25.31 8.95 -7.53
N GLY A 99 25.82 9.00 -6.30
CA GLY A 99 26.68 7.96 -5.75
C GLY A 99 28.04 7.85 -6.40
N VAL A 100 28.49 8.88 -7.10
CA VAL A 100 29.84 8.99 -7.64
C VAL A 100 30.64 9.90 -6.70
N THR A 101 31.52 9.27 -5.93
CA THR A 101 32.45 9.93 -5.01
C THR A 101 33.88 9.79 -5.54
N GLU A 102 34.80 10.66 -5.09
CA GLU A 102 36.22 10.59 -5.48
C GLU A 102 36.46 10.65 -7.00
N PHE A 103 35.70 11.48 -7.72
CA PHE A 103 35.97 11.73 -9.14
C PHE A 103 37.34 12.39 -9.31
N SER A 104 38.19 11.80 -10.12
CA SER A 104 39.47 12.35 -10.54
C SER A 104 39.71 12.04 -12.01
N ALA A 105 40.41 12.95 -12.69
CA ALA A 105 40.82 12.78 -14.07
C ALA A 105 42.31 13.13 -14.17
N SER A 106 43.09 12.26 -14.81
CA SER A 106 44.50 12.48 -15.11
C SER A 106 44.73 12.39 -16.60
N TYR A 107 45.51 13.32 -17.14
CA TYR A 107 45.90 13.35 -18.55
C TYR A 107 47.30 12.76 -18.73
N LEU A 108 47.47 11.92 -19.75
CA LEU A 108 48.75 11.34 -20.12
C LEU A 108 48.78 11.15 -21.65
N ASP A 109 49.65 11.90 -22.34
CA ASP A 109 50.03 11.70 -23.74
C ASP A 109 48.84 11.46 -24.71
N GLY A 110 47.87 12.38 -24.71
CA GLY A 110 46.70 12.28 -25.59
C GLY A 110 45.57 11.37 -25.08
N GLU A 111 45.72 10.80 -23.89
CA GLU A 111 44.70 10.00 -23.20
C GLU A 111 44.30 10.65 -21.87
N ALA A 112 43.02 10.54 -21.51
CA ALA A 112 42.53 10.87 -20.17
C ALA A 112 42.08 9.60 -19.46
N GLU A 113 42.59 9.40 -18.25
CA GLU A 113 42.14 8.36 -17.33
C GLU A 113 41.23 8.98 -16.28
N ILE A 114 39.99 8.51 -16.24
CA ILE A 114 38.97 8.96 -15.30
C ILE A 114 38.79 7.87 -14.25
N ASN A 115 38.97 8.24 -12.98
CA ASN A 115 38.79 7.35 -11.84
C ASN A 115 37.65 7.88 -10.96
N PHE A 116 36.77 6.99 -10.53
CA PHE A 116 35.66 7.35 -9.66
C PHE A 116 35.18 6.15 -8.82
N VAL A 117 34.60 6.42 -7.66
CA VAL A 117 33.93 5.40 -6.84
C VAL A 117 32.44 5.48 -7.11
N SER A 118 31.78 4.35 -7.39
CA SER A 118 30.32 4.34 -7.52
C SER A 118 29.64 3.27 -6.67
N GLY A 119 28.59 3.67 -5.96
CA GLY A 119 27.70 2.73 -5.26
C GLY A 119 26.77 1.93 -6.17
N ARG A 120 26.80 2.20 -7.48
CA ARG A 120 26.03 1.49 -8.51
C ARG A 120 26.97 0.92 -9.56
N LYS A 121 26.54 -0.18 -10.19
CA LYS A 121 27.31 -0.80 -11.27
C LYS A 121 27.32 0.10 -12.50
N VAL A 122 28.51 0.56 -12.90
CA VAL A 122 28.70 1.42 -14.09
C VAL A 122 29.47 0.65 -15.14
N HIS A 123 28.80 0.34 -16.25
CA HIS A 123 29.43 -0.35 -17.39
C HIS A 123 30.03 0.63 -18.40
N VAL A 124 29.43 1.82 -18.51
CA VAL A 124 29.74 2.81 -19.55
C VAL A 124 29.60 4.21 -18.96
N ILE A 125 30.54 5.07 -19.30
CA ILE A 125 30.44 6.51 -19.09
C ILE A 125 30.23 7.22 -20.43
N LEU A 126 29.66 8.41 -20.38
CA LEU A 126 29.48 9.26 -21.54
C LEU A 126 30.51 10.39 -21.48
N TYR A 127 31.14 10.72 -22.60
CA TYR A 127 31.99 11.92 -22.67
C TYR A 127 31.68 12.75 -23.92
N GLN A 128 32.02 14.04 -23.85
CA GLN A 128 31.79 15.01 -24.89
C GLN A 128 33.03 15.89 -25.08
N LYS A 129 33.46 16.04 -26.34
CA LYS A 129 34.52 16.99 -26.73
C LYS A 129 33.97 18.42 -26.76
N PRO A 130 34.79 19.45 -26.49
CA PRO A 130 34.35 20.85 -26.48
C PRO A 130 33.69 21.28 -27.80
N ASP A 131 34.22 20.81 -28.93
CA ASP A 131 33.72 21.17 -30.28
C ASP A 131 32.60 20.26 -30.80
N GLU A 132 32.19 19.25 -30.04
CA GLU A 132 31.18 18.28 -30.47
C GLU A 132 29.93 18.35 -29.58
N LYS A 133 28.74 18.35 -30.18
CA LYS A 133 27.46 18.25 -29.44
C LYS A 133 27.03 16.81 -29.13
N THR A 134 27.85 15.84 -29.50
CA THR A 134 27.49 14.42 -29.45
C THR A 134 28.19 13.73 -28.28
N TRP A 135 27.41 13.01 -27.47
CA TRP A 135 27.97 12.17 -26.41
C TRP A 135 28.49 10.85 -26.97
N ARG A 136 29.69 10.47 -26.55
CA ARG A 136 30.36 9.22 -26.92
C ARG A 136 30.42 8.28 -25.72
N TYR A 137 30.23 6.99 -25.97
CA TYR A 137 30.23 5.94 -24.95
C TYR A 137 31.66 5.42 -24.74
N VAL A 138 32.10 5.34 -23.48
CA VAL A 138 33.40 4.80 -23.08
C VAL A 138 33.19 3.72 -22.02
N PRO A 139 33.72 2.50 -22.21
CA PRO A 139 33.58 1.44 -21.23
C PRO A 139 34.32 1.80 -19.94
N ALA A 140 33.71 1.46 -18.81
CA ALA A 140 34.33 1.57 -17.49
C ALA A 140 34.71 0.18 -16.97
N ALA A 141 35.93 0.04 -16.47
CA ALA A 141 36.43 -1.16 -15.80
C ALA A 141 36.21 -1.01 -14.28
N GLU A 142 35.76 -2.07 -13.63
CA GLU A 142 35.53 -2.10 -12.18
C GLU A 142 36.68 -2.86 -11.50
N THR A 143 37.25 -2.29 -10.44
CA THR A 143 38.25 -2.91 -9.57
C THR A 143 37.94 -2.56 -8.12
N GLU A 144 37.49 -3.54 -7.33
CA GLU A 144 37.20 -3.37 -5.89
C GLU A 144 36.27 -2.16 -5.56
N GLY A 145 35.25 -1.91 -6.39
CA GLY A 145 34.30 -0.81 -6.21
C GLY A 145 34.78 0.56 -6.70
N LYS A 146 36.01 0.64 -7.23
CA LYS A 146 36.52 1.77 -8.01
C LYS A 146 36.32 1.49 -9.50
N TYR A 147 35.95 2.51 -10.24
CA TYR A 147 35.75 2.47 -11.67
C TYR A 147 36.82 3.31 -12.36
N SER A 148 37.41 2.77 -13.41
CA SER A 148 38.33 3.49 -14.29
C SER A 148 37.83 3.47 -15.72
N ALA A 149 37.97 4.59 -16.42
CA ALA A 149 37.61 4.71 -17.82
C ALA A 149 38.69 5.49 -18.56
N ARG A 150 39.06 5.01 -19.75
CA ARG A 150 40.13 5.59 -20.56
C ARG A 150 39.54 6.21 -21.82
N ILE A 151 39.86 7.48 -22.05
CA ILE A 151 39.42 8.24 -23.21
C ILE A 151 40.65 8.61 -24.04
N SER A 152 40.70 8.15 -25.28
CA SER A 152 41.78 8.50 -26.21
C SER A 152 41.40 9.69 -27.10
N GLY A 153 42.40 10.40 -27.60
CA GLY A 153 42.21 11.54 -28.51
C GLY A 153 41.80 12.81 -27.79
N ILE A 154 42.41 13.04 -26.63
CA ILE A 154 42.26 14.21 -25.76
C ILE A 154 43.38 15.22 -26.08
N GLU A 155 43.01 16.47 -26.27
CA GLU A 155 43.91 17.58 -26.56
C GLU A 155 44.20 18.33 -25.26
N GLU A 156 45.48 18.65 -25.03
CA GLU A 156 45.92 19.40 -23.85
C GLU A 156 45.31 20.81 -23.84
N GLY A 157 44.93 21.28 -22.65
CA GLY A 157 44.34 22.61 -22.45
C GLY A 157 42.85 22.71 -22.76
N GLN A 158 42.21 21.64 -23.25
CA GLN A 158 40.78 21.60 -23.53
C GLN A 158 39.95 21.12 -22.33
N VAL A 159 38.71 21.60 -22.24
CA VAL A 159 37.74 21.20 -21.20
C VAL A 159 36.79 20.15 -21.77
N TYR A 160 36.68 19.02 -21.08
CA TYR A 160 35.84 17.91 -21.47
C TYR A 160 34.70 17.72 -20.47
N ALA A 161 33.51 17.38 -20.98
CA ALA A 161 32.36 17.02 -20.17
C ALA A 161 32.21 15.50 -20.11
N VAL A 162 31.95 14.97 -18.92
CA VAL A 162 31.77 13.54 -18.64
C VAL A 162 30.46 13.36 -17.89
N LYS A 163 29.63 12.42 -18.33
CA LYS A 163 28.38 12.07 -17.68
C LYS A 163 28.43 10.65 -17.16
N ILE A 164 28.29 10.53 -15.83
CA ILE A 164 28.34 9.27 -15.09
C ILE A 164 27.04 9.14 -14.31
N ASN A 165 26.30 8.06 -14.51
CA ASN A 165 25.00 7.82 -13.85
C ASN A 165 23.98 8.98 -13.97
N GLY A 166 24.10 9.81 -15.02
CA GLY A 166 23.23 10.96 -15.27
C GLY A 166 23.70 12.27 -14.64
N GLN A 167 24.84 12.28 -13.92
CA GLN A 167 25.46 13.47 -13.37
C GLN A 167 26.63 13.94 -14.26
N ASP A 168 26.71 15.26 -14.47
CA ASP A 168 27.73 15.89 -15.30
C ASP A 168 28.95 16.30 -14.47
N TYR A 169 30.13 16.01 -15.01
CA TYR A 169 31.46 16.32 -14.47
C TYR A 169 32.28 16.99 -15.57
N TRP A 170 33.21 17.85 -15.17
CA TRP A 170 34.11 18.53 -16.10
C TRP A 170 35.55 18.33 -15.65
N PHE A 171 36.45 18.13 -16.61
CA PHE A 171 37.88 18.13 -16.35
C PHE A 171 38.62 18.88 -17.46
N THR A 172 39.74 19.49 -17.08
CA THR A 172 40.67 20.12 -18.01
C THR A 172 41.84 19.16 -18.23
N ALA A 173 42.21 18.91 -19.48
CA ALA A 173 43.40 18.13 -19.78
C ALA A 173 44.66 18.98 -19.47
N GLN A 174 45.38 18.62 -18.40
CA GLN A 174 46.61 19.28 -17.92
C GLN A 174 47.60 18.24 -17.40
#